data_AF-A0A951Z7W6-F1
#
_entry.id   AF-A0A951Z7W6-F1
#
_cell.length_a   1.000
_cell.length_b   1.000
_cell.length_c   1.000
_cell.angle_alpha   90.00
_cell.angle_beta   90.00
_cell.angle_gamma   90.00
#
_symmetry.space_group_name_H-M   'P 1'
#
loop_
_entity.id
_entity.type
_entity.pdbx_description
1 polymer ?
#
loop_
_entity_poly.entity_id
_entity_poly.type
_entity_poly.pdbx_seq_one_letter_code
_entity_poly.pdbx_strand_id
1 'polypeptide(L)'
;PPGPNGEKVGLDDYFAAWGRLEDIPNESLDESNDGGKDAVTRLLDMVEKDGVELWRDRDGNPYATFRNGDALVHCHIPSLTFKRYLAKAYFESTGRGLSDQTRETATNTFAAIAVYRGEVHPVALRTGWSKGNAYLALHDESGSVVEVDADGWRLIGSADSPIRFVPGQNTRALPTPVDGGSIYGLWRVANYEEMDRPLVLAWLVGFFLRVGTFPVLAVGGEQGSGKSVSSRLLLQLLDPNTAGLRNLCKDYGTWMARLRSAQVLGFDNLRGLDPATSDELCRIVSGVGFSAR
;
A
#
# COMPACT_ATOMS: atom_id res chain seq x y z
N PRO A 1 -17.78 31.84 33.94
CA PRO A 1 -18.16 32.23 35.32
C PRO A 1 -19.69 32.44 35.42
N PRO A 2 -20.33 31.98 36.50
CA PRO A 2 -21.76 32.27 36.71
C PRO A 2 -21.95 33.75 37.03
N GLY A 3 -22.92 34.39 36.38
CA GLY A 3 -23.36 35.74 36.75
C GLY A 3 -24.12 35.75 38.08
N PRO A 4 -24.50 36.92 38.61
CA PRO A 4 -25.19 37.06 39.91
C PRO A 4 -26.50 36.26 40.03
N ASN A 5 -27.08 35.86 38.89
CA ASN A 5 -28.32 35.06 38.82
C ASN A 5 -28.07 33.58 38.45
N GLY A 6 -26.82 33.12 38.41
CA GLY A 6 -26.44 31.74 38.10
C GLY A 6 -26.39 31.38 36.60
N GLU A 7 -26.69 32.32 35.71
CA GLU A 7 -26.60 32.10 34.26
C GLU A 7 -25.14 32.12 33.77
N LYS A 8 -24.85 31.30 32.75
CA LYS A 8 -23.53 31.29 32.08
C LYS A 8 -23.43 32.53 31.19
N VAL A 9 -22.54 33.45 31.54
CA VAL A 9 -22.19 34.63 30.76
C VAL A 9 -20.83 34.47 30.07
N GLY A 10 -20.68 35.13 28.91
CA GLY A 10 -19.42 35.22 28.20
C GLY A 10 -18.33 35.87 29.07
N LEU A 11 -17.07 35.46 28.87
CA LEU A 11 -15.96 35.91 29.71
C LEU A 11 -15.77 37.43 29.63
N ASP A 12 -15.92 37.99 28.43
CA ASP A 12 -15.78 39.42 28.16
C ASP A 12 -16.89 40.25 28.86
N ASP A 13 -18.14 39.76 28.83
CA ASP A 13 -19.27 40.40 29.49
C ASP A 13 -19.17 40.34 31.02
N TYR A 14 -18.59 39.27 31.56
CA TYR A 14 -18.38 39.09 33.01
C TYR A 14 -17.38 40.08 33.59
N PHE A 15 -16.27 40.33 32.88
CA PHE A 15 -15.26 41.31 33.32
C PHE A 15 -15.72 42.76 33.12
N ALA A 16 -16.54 43.02 32.10
CA ALA A 16 -17.10 44.35 31.88
C ALA A 16 -18.09 44.77 32.98
N ALA A 17 -18.81 43.82 33.57
CA ALA A 17 -19.89 44.10 34.51
C ALA A 17 -19.55 43.87 35.98
N TRP A 18 -18.83 42.79 36.34
CA TRP A 18 -18.85 42.30 37.74
C TRP A 18 -17.55 41.70 38.32
N GLY A 19 -16.57 41.25 37.55
CA GLY A 19 -15.46 40.44 38.08
C GLY A 19 -14.09 41.13 38.16
N ARG A 20 -13.34 40.92 39.26
CA ARG A 20 -11.86 40.97 39.22
C ARG A 20 -11.32 39.58 38.87
N LEU A 21 -10.14 39.52 38.27
CA LEU A 21 -9.48 38.25 37.88
C LEU A 21 -9.35 37.27 39.06
N GLU A 22 -9.27 37.81 40.27
CA GLU A 22 -9.13 37.13 41.56
C GLU A 22 -10.40 36.37 41.99
N ASP A 23 -11.57 36.72 41.44
CA ASP A 23 -12.88 36.17 41.83
C ASP A 23 -13.29 34.93 41.00
N ILE A 24 -12.47 34.54 40.02
CA ILE A 24 -12.67 33.30 39.27
C ILE A 24 -12.19 32.14 40.15
N PRO A 25 -13.07 31.18 40.51
CA PRO A 25 -12.64 29.98 41.22
C PRO A 25 -11.51 29.32 40.44
N ASN A 26 -10.40 29.02 41.11
CA ASN A 26 -9.36 28.16 40.57
C ASN A 26 -9.89 26.71 40.55
N GLU A 27 -10.92 26.48 39.74
CA GLU A 27 -11.24 25.14 39.27
C GLU A 27 -10.02 24.72 38.45
N SER A 28 -9.28 23.77 39.02
CA SER A 28 -8.21 23.04 38.37
C SER A 28 -8.54 22.86 36.90
N LEU A 29 -7.70 23.42 36.03
CA LEU A 29 -7.66 23.05 34.63
C LEU A 29 -7.62 21.53 34.58
N ASP A 30 -8.75 20.93 34.19
CA ASP A 30 -8.89 19.49 34.02
C ASP A 30 -7.65 18.91 33.35
N GLU A 31 -7.14 17.83 33.94
CA GLU A 31 -6.12 16.90 33.43
C GLU A 31 -6.55 16.20 32.12
N SER A 32 -7.11 16.95 31.18
CA SER A 32 -7.71 16.46 29.94
C SER A 32 -6.69 16.11 28.86
N ASN A 33 -5.39 16.28 29.12
CA ASN A 33 -4.31 16.02 28.15
C ASN A 33 -3.30 14.94 28.58
N ASP A 34 -3.44 14.36 29.78
CA ASP A 34 -2.49 13.36 30.28
C ASP A 34 -2.82 11.95 29.74
N GLY A 35 -4.11 11.62 29.61
CA GLY A 35 -4.56 10.34 29.05
C GLY A 35 -4.12 10.10 27.60
N GLY A 36 -3.91 11.17 26.82
CA GLY A 36 -3.40 11.07 25.45
C GLY A 36 -1.92 10.66 25.41
N LYS A 37 -1.10 11.22 26.29
CA LYS A 37 0.32 10.87 26.42
C LYS A 37 0.50 9.47 26.98
N ASP A 38 -0.26 9.09 28.01
CA ASP A 38 -0.22 7.73 28.57
C ASP A 38 -0.60 6.68 27.51
N ALA A 39 -1.59 6.98 26.66
CA ALA A 39 -1.98 6.08 25.58
C ALA A 39 -0.91 5.92 24.49
N VAL A 40 -0.19 6.99 24.12
CA VAL A 40 0.93 6.90 23.16
C VAL A 40 2.10 6.12 23.75
N THR A 41 2.47 6.38 25.01
CA THR A 41 3.52 5.62 25.72
C THR A 41 3.17 4.14 25.78
N ARG A 42 1.91 3.82 26.14
CA ARG A 42 1.43 2.44 26.15
C ARG A 42 1.49 1.79 24.75
N LEU A 43 1.13 2.52 23.70
CA LEU A 43 1.25 2.02 22.32
C LEU A 43 2.71 1.74 21.93
N LEU A 44 3.66 2.58 22.36
CA LEU A 44 5.09 2.34 22.14
C LEU A 44 5.54 1.04 22.82
N ASP A 45 5.18 0.85 24.09
CA ASP A 45 5.50 -0.37 24.84
C ASP A 45 4.89 -1.63 24.20
N MET A 46 3.67 -1.52 23.66
CA MET A 46 3.01 -2.63 22.96
C MET A 46 3.68 -2.99 21.65
N VAL A 47 4.01 -1.98 20.83
CA VAL A 47 4.71 -2.17 19.55
C VAL A 47 6.06 -2.83 19.78
N GLU A 48 6.77 -2.47 20.86
CA GLU A 48 8.01 -3.13 21.25
C GLU A 48 7.79 -4.58 21.70
N LYS A 49 6.78 -4.84 22.54
CA LYS A 49 6.45 -6.20 23.03
C LYS A 49 5.98 -7.14 21.92
N ASP A 50 5.20 -6.63 20.97
CA ASP A 50 4.67 -7.40 19.84
C ASP A 50 5.73 -7.64 18.74
N GLY A 51 6.93 -7.08 18.90
CA GLY A 51 8.02 -7.22 17.94
C GLY A 51 7.72 -6.53 16.61
N VAL A 52 7.03 -5.40 16.63
CA VAL A 52 6.75 -4.62 15.43
C VAL A 52 8.03 -3.98 14.92
N GLU A 53 8.39 -4.29 13.68
CA GLU A 53 9.53 -3.67 13.03
C GLU A 53 9.10 -2.35 12.39
N LEU A 54 9.82 -1.27 12.70
CA LEU A 54 9.65 0.05 12.08
C LEU A 54 10.85 0.31 11.18
N TRP A 55 10.59 0.57 9.91
CA TRP A 55 11.65 0.62 8.88
C TRP A 55 11.28 1.59 7.77
N ARG A 56 12.22 1.88 6.87
CA ARG A 56 12.00 2.79 5.74
C ARG A 56 12.47 2.19 4.42
N ASP A 57 11.94 2.69 3.32
CA ASP A 57 12.51 2.40 2.01
C ASP A 57 13.74 3.29 1.72
N ARG A 58 14.29 3.16 0.51
CA ARG A 58 15.46 3.95 0.07
C ARG A 58 15.16 5.44 -0.10
N ASP A 59 13.90 5.80 -0.31
CA ASP A 59 13.45 7.18 -0.48
C ASP A 59 13.09 7.83 0.87
N GLY A 60 13.19 7.07 1.97
CA GLY A 60 12.88 7.53 3.31
C GLY A 60 11.39 7.46 3.67
N ASN A 61 10.56 6.77 2.87
CA ASN A 61 9.16 6.57 3.22
C ASN A 61 9.06 5.56 4.38
N PRO A 62 8.24 5.83 5.41
CA PRO A 62 8.13 4.98 6.59
C PRO A 62 7.15 3.82 6.41
N TYR A 63 7.52 2.67 6.99
CA TYR A 63 6.77 1.43 6.97
C TYR A 63 6.81 0.73 8.33
N ALA A 64 5.87 -0.19 8.52
CA ALA A 64 5.83 -1.08 9.66
C ALA A 64 5.69 -2.54 9.20
N THR A 65 6.16 -3.47 10.03
CA THR A 65 5.90 -4.90 9.92
C THR A 65 5.44 -5.46 11.24
N PHE A 66 4.29 -6.12 11.23
CA PHE A 66 3.69 -6.72 12.41
C PHE A 66 3.00 -8.04 12.04
N ARG A 67 2.75 -8.88 13.05
CA ARG A 67 2.02 -10.13 12.88
C ARG A 67 0.52 -9.89 12.90
N ASN A 68 -0.20 -10.55 12.00
CA ASN A 68 -1.66 -10.68 12.07
C ASN A 68 -2.03 -12.16 11.97
N GLY A 69 -2.21 -12.80 13.13
CA GLY A 69 -2.18 -14.26 13.21
C GLY A 69 -0.76 -14.77 12.91
N ASP A 70 -0.65 -15.77 12.04
CA ASP A 70 0.64 -16.36 11.67
C ASP A 70 1.40 -15.56 10.60
N ALA A 71 0.71 -14.69 9.87
CA ALA A 71 1.26 -13.95 8.73
C ALA A 71 1.94 -12.64 9.14
N LEU A 72 3.02 -12.30 8.43
CA LEU A 72 3.65 -10.99 8.50
C LEU A 72 2.96 -10.03 7.54
N VAL A 73 2.59 -8.86 8.06
CA VAL A 73 1.97 -7.79 7.28
C VAL A 73 2.96 -6.64 7.19
N HIS A 74 3.29 -6.23 5.97
CA HIS A 74 4.05 -5.03 5.67
C HIS A 74 3.10 -3.90 5.23
N CYS A 75 3.21 -2.71 5.80
CA CYS A 75 2.38 -1.58 5.36
C CYS A 75 3.07 -0.23 5.54
N HIS A 76 2.69 0.74 4.70
CA HIS A 76 3.13 2.13 4.80
C HIS A 76 2.58 2.80 6.08
N ILE A 77 3.30 3.76 6.64
CA ILE A 77 2.81 4.66 7.69
C ILE A 77 2.58 6.03 7.03
N PRO A 78 1.34 6.58 6.94
CA PRO A 78 0.22 6.32 7.82
C PRO A 78 -0.96 5.57 7.13
N SER A 79 -0.73 4.35 6.62
CA SER A 79 -1.80 3.60 5.93
C SER A 79 -2.99 3.28 6.84
N LEU A 80 -4.16 3.07 6.25
CA LEU A 80 -5.35 2.59 6.97
C LEU A 80 -5.09 1.25 7.67
N THR A 81 -4.26 0.38 7.07
CA THR A 81 -3.83 -0.89 7.67
C THR A 81 -3.11 -0.66 9.00
N PHE A 82 -2.13 0.25 9.02
CA PHE A 82 -1.40 0.59 10.24
C PHE A 82 -2.31 1.24 11.29
N LYS A 83 -3.16 2.19 10.87
CA LYS A 83 -4.12 2.86 11.77
C LYS A 83 -5.10 1.85 12.42
N ARG A 84 -5.53 0.82 11.68
CA ARG A 84 -6.37 -0.27 12.18
C ARG A 84 -5.60 -1.19 13.14
N TYR A 85 -4.35 -1.50 12.84
CA TYR A 85 -3.48 -2.26 13.73
C TYR A 85 -3.36 -1.56 15.09
N LEU A 86 -3.03 -0.26 15.12
CA LEU A 86 -2.94 0.51 16.37
C LEU A 86 -4.25 0.51 17.16
N ALA A 87 -5.39 0.68 16.47
CA ALA A 87 -6.70 0.65 17.11
C ALA A 87 -7.02 -0.74 17.71
N LYS A 88 -6.72 -1.82 16.98
CA LYS A 88 -6.89 -3.20 17.44
C LYS A 88 -6.03 -3.46 18.68
N ALA A 89 -4.73 -3.19 18.58
CA ALA A 89 -3.77 -3.41 19.67
C ALA A 89 -4.18 -2.64 20.94
N TYR A 90 -4.53 -1.36 20.80
CA TYR A 90 -5.01 -0.57 21.94
C TYR A 90 -6.30 -1.12 22.56
N PHE A 91 -7.25 -1.57 21.73
CA PHE A 91 -8.50 -2.14 22.22
C PHE A 91 -8.28 -3.47 22.94
N GLU A 92 -7.44 -4.35 22.41
CA GLU A 92 -7.13 -5.65 23.02
C GLU A 92 -6.42 -5.51 24.39
N SER A 93 -5.61 -4.46 24.57
CA SER A 93 -4.91 -4.21 25.84
C SER A 93 -5.75 -3.47 26.88
N THR A 94 -6.64 -2.56 26.46
CA THR A 94 -7.35 -1.65 27.38
C THR A 94 -8.85 -1.88 27.48
N GLY A 95 -9.44 -2.60 26.52
CA GLY A 95 -10.89 -2.71 26.33
C GLY A 95 -11.55 -1.41 25.86
N ARG A 96 -10.78 -0.37 25.51
CA ARG A 96 -11.29 0.96 25.14
C ARG A 96 -10.90 1.31 23.70
N GLY A 97 -11.72 2.15 23.07
CA GLY A 97 -11.43 2.69 21.75
C GLY A 97 -10.25 3.66 21.79
N LEU A 98 -9.43 3.65 20.73
CA LEU A 98 -8.37 4.63 20.52
C LEU A 98 -8.95 5.89 19.88
N SER A 99 -8.78 7.05 20.53
CA SER A 99 -9.24 8.33 19.98
C SER A 99 -8.49 8.69 18.69
N ASP A 100 -9.12 9.48 17.82
CA ASP A 100 -8.50 9.90 16.56
C ASP A 100 -7.23 10.75 16.79
N GLN A 101 -7.26 11.64 17.79
CA GLN A 101 -6.13 12.49 18.14
C GLN A 101 -4.92 11.67 18.63
N THR A 102 -5.15 10.70 19.52
CA THR A 102 -4.10 9.80 20.01
C THR A 102 -3.57 8.93 18.89
N ARG A 103 -4.44 8.40 18.02
CA ARG A 103 -4.05 7.58 16.87
C ARG A 103 -3.16 8.36 15.90
N GLU A 104 -3.49 9.61 15.60
CA GLU A 104 -2.68 10.45 14.72
C GLU A 104 -1.32 10.79 15.35
N THR A 105 -1.32 11.14 16.64
CA THR A 105 -0.08 11.41 17.39
C THR A 105 0.85 10.19 17.42
N ALA A 106 0.31 9.00 17.73
CA ALA A 106 1.05 7.74 17.71
C ALA A 106 1.57 7.42 16.30
N THR A 107 0.73 7.56 15.28
CA THR A 107 1.10 7.32 13.88
C THR A 107 2.28 8.19 13.45
N ASN A 108 2.26 9.50 13.76
CA ASN A 108 3.35 10.42 13.46
C ASN A 108 4.63 10.07 14.22
N THR A 109 4.50 9.60 15.46
CA THR A 109 5.63 9.15 16.28
C THR A 109 6.29 7.91 15.66
N PHE A 110 5.50 6.89 15.30
CA PHE A 110 6.02 5.69 14.64
C PHE A 110 6.62 5.98 13.27
N ALA A 111 6.01 6.89 12.50
CA ALA A 111 6.59 7.36 11.25
C ALA A 111 7.98 7.98 11.47
N ALA A 112 8.12 8.87 12.46
CA ALA A 112 9.41 9.48 12.78
C ALA A 112 10.46 8.42 13.21
N ILE A 113 10.07 7.44 14.03
CA ILE A 113 10.97 6.35 14.43
C ILE A 113 11.42 5.54 13.19
N ALA A 114 10.49 5.15 12.33
CA ALA A 114 10.80 4.45 11.09
C ALA A 114 11.76 5.24 10.19
N VAL A 115 11.49 6.53 9.97
CA VAL A 115 12.33 7.39 9.12
C VAL A 115 13.73 7.60 9.70
N TYR A 116 13.86 7.89 11.01
CA TYR A 116 15.15 8.32 11.56
C TYR A 116 15.95 7.20 12.24
N ARG A 117 15.32 6.08 12.61
CA ARG A 117 15.96 4.98 13.34
C ARG A 117 15.78 3.62 12.69
N GLY A 118 14.79 3.46 11.80
CA GLY A 118 14.50 2.20 11.14
C GLY A 118 15.57 1.78 10.13
N GLU A 119 15.66 0.48 9.92
CA GLU A 119 16.47 -0.12 8.85
C GLU A 119 15.92 0.20 7.47
N VAL A 120 16.75 0.03 6.44
CA VAL A 120 16.37 0.27 5.05
C VAL A 120 16.06 -1.05 4.36
N HIS A 121 14.83 -1.22 3.87
CA HIS A 121 14.45 -2.41 3.09
C HIS A 121 13.96 -2.05 1.68
N PRO A 122 14.23 -2.91 0.68
CA PRO A 122 13.57 -2.83 -0.62
C PRO A 122 12.07 -3.09 -0.50
N VAL A 123 11.26 -2.31 -1.22
CA VAL A 123 9.80 -2.45 -1.27
C VAL A 123 9.36 -2.77 -2.68
N ALA A 124 8.37 -3.66 -2.79
CA ALA A 124 7.73 -3.97 -4.05
C ALA A 124 6.23 -4.25 -3.86
N LEU A 125 5.43 -4.09 -4.92
CA LEU A 125 4.01 -4.44 -4.89
C LEU A 125 3.83 -5.94 -5.05
N ARG A 126 4.39 -6.51 -6.12
CA ARG A 126 4.18 -7.92 -6.47
C ARG A 126 5.44 -8.67 -6.85
N THR A 127 6.25 -8.09 -7.73
CA THR A 127 7.52 -8.70 -8.15
C THR A 127 8.69 -7.82 -7.77
N GLY A 128 9.81 -8.44 -7.47
CA GLY A 128 11.04 -7.73 -7.13
C GLY A 128 12.27 -8.58 -7.41
N TRP A 129 13.43 -7.92 -7.44
CA TRP A 129 14.72 -8.56 -7.67
C TRP A 129 15.69 -8.24 -6.57
N SER A 130 16.39 -9.26 -6.07
CA SER A 130 17.43 -9.09 -5.07
C SER A 130 18.47 -10.19 -5.22
N LYS A 131 19.75 -9.83 -5.10
CA LYS A 131 20.89 -10.77 -5.10
C LYS A 131 20.93 -11.80 -6.25
N GLY A 132 20.36 -11.46 -7.42
CA GLY A 132 20.34 -12.34 -8.59
C GLY A 132 19.09 -13.20 -8.73
N ASN A 133 18.17 -13.14 -7.77
CA ASN A 133 16.93 -13.91 -7.75
C ASN A 133 15.72 -12.99 -8.00
N ALA A 134 14.67 -13.54 -8.59
CA ALA A 134 13.37 -12.91 -8.71
C ALA A 134 12.47 -13.38 -7.56
N TYR A 135 11.62 -12.48 -7.07
CA TYR A 135 10.68 -12.74 -5.99
C TYR A 135 9.28 -12.34 -6.45
N LEU A 136 8.29 -13.19 -6.21
CA LEU A 136 6.87 -12.95 -6.50
C LEU A 136 6.05 -13.14 -5.23
N ALA A 137 5.42 -12.09 -4.74
CA ALA A 137 4.47 -12.19 -3.65
C ALA A 137 3.16 -12.82 -4.11
N LEU A 138 2.71 -13.86 -3.41
CA LEU A 138 1.40 -14.46 -3.66
C LEU A 138 0.27 -13.67 -3.03
N HIS A 139 0.54 -12.84 -2.01
CA HIS A 139 -0.49 -12.09 -1.27
C HIS A 139 -1.65 -12.98 -0.81
N ASP A 140 -1.33 -14.23 -0.49
CA ASP A 140 -2.21 -15.17 0.19
C ASP A 140 -2.22 -14.87 1.69
N GLU A 141 -3.07 -15.56 2.43
CA GLU A 141 -3.24 -15.33 3.86
C GLU A 141 -1.99 -15.70 4.68
N SER A 142 -1.11 -16.57 4.17
CA SER A 142 0.13 -16.97 4.84
C SER A 142 1.31 -16.04 4.56
N GLY A 143 1.20 -15.09 3.62
CA GLY A 143 2.31 -14.22 3.23
C GLY A 143 3.41 -14.97 2.48
N SER A 144 3.02 -15.91 1.63
CA SER A 144 3.95 -16.71 0.83
C SER A 144 4.59 -15.88 -0.29
N VAL A 145 5.87 -16.13 -0.53
CA VAL A 145 6.64 -15.54 -1.63
C VAL A 145 7.26 -16.67 -2.44
N VAL A 146 7.19 -16.58 -3.76
CA VAL A 146 7.92 -17.46 -4.67
C VAL A 146 9.28 -16.83 -4.92
N GLU A 147 10.34 -17.53 -4.56
CA GLU A 147 11.70 -17.19 -4.96
C GLU A 147 12.07 -18.00 -6.20
N VAL A 148 12.60 -17.33 -7.23
CA VAL A 148 13.04 -17.92 -8.49
C VAL A 148 14.53 -17.63 -8.67
N ASP A 149 15.30 -18.69 -8.89
CA ASP A 149 16.73 -18.63 -9.19
C ASP A 149 17.09 -19.50 -10.42
N ALA A 150 18.38 -19.77 -10.63
CA ALA A 150 18.86 -20.53 -11.78
C ALA A 150 18.43 -22.00 -11.75
N ASP A 151 18.10 -22.56 -10.58
CA ASP A 151 17.78 -23.97 -10.40
C ASP A 151 16.26 -24.23 -10.41
N GLY A 152 15.45 -23.18 -10.26
CA GLY A 152 14.00 -23.26 -10.34
C GLY A 152 13.32 -22.25 -9.43
N TRP A 153 12.20 -22.66 -8.83
CA TRP A 153 11.46 -21.84 -7.89
C TRP A 153 11.12 -22.61 -6.62
N ARG A 154 10.92 -21.88 -5.52
CA ARG A 154 10.49 -22.42 -4.22
C ARG A 154 9.57 -21.43 -3.51
N LEU A 155 8.74 -21.94 -2.61
CA LEU A 155 7.97 -21.10 -1.68
C LEU A 155 8.80 -20.81 -0.45
N ILE A 156 8.86 -19.54 -0.08
CA ILE A 156 9.47 -19.04 1.16
C ILE A 156 8.43 -18.18 1.91
N GLY A 157 8.64 -17.98 3.20
CA GLY A 157 7.84 -17.01 3.96
C GLY A 157 8.28 -15.57 3.70
N SER A 158 7.38 -14.60 3.87
CA SER A 158 7.73 -13.17 3.75
C SER A 158 8.87 -12.73 4.69
N ALA A 159 9.09 -13.46 5.79
CA ALA A 159 10.22 -13.23 6.70
C ALA A 159 11.58 -13.47 6.04
N ASP A 160 11.66 -14.49 5.18
CA ASP A 160 12.90 -14.93 4.51
C ASP A 160 13.15 -14.15 3.21
N SER A 161 12.14 -13.42 2.73
CA SER A 161 12.26 -12.57 1.54
C SER A 161 13.14 -11.33 1.84
N PRO A 162 14.14 -11.02 1.00
CA PRO A 162 14.92 -9.79 1.12
C PRO A 162 14.15 -8.54 0.68
N ILE A 163 12.91 -8.69 0.22
CA ILE A 163 12.03 -7.62 -0.26
C ILE A 163 10.75 -7.64 0.59
N ARG A 164 10.36 -6.46 1.10
CA ARG A 164 9.12 -6.28 1.84
C ARG A 164 8.00 -5.96 0.84
N PHE A 165 7.07 -6.89 0.65
CA PHE A 165 5.97 -6.71 -0.28
C PHE A 165 4.79 -6.00 0.38
N VAL A 166 4.44 -4.82 -0.12
CA VAL A 166 3.35 -4.00 0.41
C VAL A 166 2.23 -3.97 -0.62
N PRO A 167 1.12 -4.69 -0.42
CA PRO A 167 0.06 -4.77 -1.43
C PRO A 167 -0.66 -3.43 -1.60
N GLY A 168 -1.13 -3.19 -2.81
CA GLY A 168 -2.09 -2.13 -3.07
C GLY A 168 -3.48 -2.49 -2.51
N GLN A 169 -4.34 -1.49 -2.33
CA GLN A 169 -5.69 -1.69 -1.76
C GLN A 169 -6.54 -2.72 -2.52
N ASN A 170 -6.29 -2.89 -3.82
CA ASN A 170 -7.09 -3.73 -4.71
C ASN A 170 -6.40 -5.07 -5.05
N THR A 171 -5.19 -5.31 -4.53
CA THR A 171 -4.42 -6.53 -4.78
C THR A 171 -5.19 -7.75 -4.29
N ARG A 172 -5.13 -8.85 -5.05
CA ARG A 172 -5.70 -10.14 -4.71
C ARG A 172 -4.64 -11.23 -4.73
N ALA A 173 -4.89 -12.30 -3.98
CA ALA A 173 -4.01 -13.44 -3.92
C ALA A 173 -3.82 -14.08 -5.31
N LEU A 174 -2.59 -14.51 -5.60
CA LEU A 174 -2.32 -15.48 -6.67
C LEU A 174 -2.49 -16.88 -6.09
N PRO A 175 -2.88 -17.87 -6.91
CA PRO A 175 -2.86 -19.26 -6.48
C PRO A 175 -1.43 -19.69 -6.17
N THR A 176 -1.30 -20.62 -5.23
CA THR A 176 -0.02 -21.29 -4.98
C THR A 176 0.40 -22.06 -6.24
N PRO A 177 1.61 -21.82 -6.78
CA PRO A 177 2.09 -22.52 -7.95
C PRO A 177 2.26 -24.02 -7.68
N VAL A 178 2.09 -24.82 -8.73
CA VAL A 178 2.29 -26.26 -8.72
C VAL A 178 3.25 -26.66 -9.84
N ASP A 179 4.03 -27.70 -9.62
CA ASP A 179 4.96 -28.23 -10.61
C ASP A 179 4.23 -28.80 -11.85
N GLY A 180 4.94 -28.83 -12.98
CA GLY A 180 4.44 -29.43 -14.23
C GLY A 180 3.40 -28.59 -14.98
N GLY A 181 3.26 -27.31 -14.64
CA GLY A 181 2.41 -26.37 -15.38
C GLY A 181 2.84 -26.17 -16.84
N SER A 182 1.91 -25.72 -17.68
CA SER A 182 2.16 -25.53 -19.12
C SER A 182 1.51 -24.27 -19.66
N ILE A 183 2.29 -23.47 -20.41
CA ILE A 183 1.80 -22.25 -21.07
C ILE A 183 0.71 -22.55 -22.10
N TYR A 184 0.64 -23.78 -22.64
CA TYR A 184 -0.40 -24.16 -23.60
C TYR A 184 -1.82 -24.06 -23.03
N GLY A 185 -1.99 -24.12 -21.70
CA GLY A 185 -3.27 -23.85 -21.06
C GLY A 185 -3.79 -22.44 -21.34
N LEU A 186 -2.90 -21.43 -21.36
CA LEU A 186 -3.25 -20.04 -21.69
C LEU A 186 -3.80 -19.93 -23.11
N TRP A 187 -3.15 -20.58 -24.08
CA TRP A 187 -3.55 -20.50 -25.50
C TRP A 187 -4.88 -21.19 -25.81
N ARG A 188 -5.42 -21.99 -24.88
CA ARG A 188 -6.77 -22.57 -25.00
C ARG A 188 -7.88 -21.59 -24.60
N VAL A 189 -7.55 -20.57 -23.80
CA VAL A 189 -8.55 -19.66 -23.19
C VAL A 189 -8.37 -18.20 -23.63
N ALA A 190 -7.14 -17.81 -24.00
CA ALA A 190 -6.83 -16.48 -24.51
C ALA A 190 -6.78 -16.51 -26.04
N ASN A 191 -7.55 -15.62 -26.68
CA ASN A 191 -7.62 -15.55 -28.13
C ASN A 191 -6.43 -14.74 -28.68
N TYR A 192 -5.35 -15.44 -29.04
CA TYR A 192 -4.17 -14.90 -29.70
C TYR A 192 -3.78 -15.80 -30.88
N GLU A 193 -3.45 -15.20 -32.02
CA GLU A 193 -2.92 -15.92 -33.18
C GLU A 193 -1.56 -16.53 -32.86
N GLU A 194 -1.19 -17.62 -33.53
CA GLU A 194 0.05 -18.35 -33.23
C GLU A 194 1.30 -17.47 -33.39
N MET A 195 1.27 -16.55 -34.35
CA MET A 195 2.36 -15.60 -34.63
C MET A 195 2.53 -14.56 -33.51
N ASP A 196 1.48 -14.25 -32.74
CA ASP A 196 1.52 -13.27 -31.65
C ASP A 196 1.92 -13.87 -30.30
N ARG A 197 1.76 -15.20 -30.14
CA ARG A 197 2.05 -15.90 -28.88
C ARG A 197 3.47 -15.64 -28.35
N PRO A 198 4.55 -15.59 -29.17
CA PRO A 198 5.88 -15.25 -28.69
C PRO A 198 5.97 -13.85 -28.06
N LEU A 199 5.25 -12.86 -28.60
CA LEU A 199 5.24 -11.49 -28.05
C LEU A 199 4.51 -11.43 -26.71
N VAL A 200 3.37 -12.12 -26.60
CA VAL A 200 2.63 -12.25 -25.33
C VAL A 200 3.49 -12.98 -24.29
N LEU A 201 4.19 -14.04 -24.69
CA LEU A 201 5.08 -14.78 -23.80
C LEU A 201 6.26 -13.93 -23.34
N ALA A 202 6.88 -13.16 -24.24
CA ALA A 202 7.95 -12.23 -23.88
C ALA A 202 7.46 -11.17 -22.89
N TRP A 203 6.23 -10.67 -23.05
CA TRP A 203 5.62 -9.74 -22.10
C TRP A 203 5.36 -10.38 -20.72
N LEU A 204 4.84 -11.62 -20.69
CA LEU A 204 4.64 -12.39 -19.46
C LEU A 204 5.95 -12.63 -18.70
N VAL A 205 7.02 -13.00 -19.41
CA VAL A 205 8.36 -13.16 -18.80
C VAL A 205 8.90 -11.80 -18.36
N GLY A 206 8.65 -10.74 -19.13
CA GLY A 206 9.01 -9.36 -18.83
C GLY A 206 8.53 -8.87 -17.47
N PHE A 207 7.39 -9.39 -16.99
CA PHE A 207 6.87 -9.13 -15.65
C PHE A 207 7.84 -9.51 -14.52
N PHE A 208 8.65 -10.54 -14.78
CA PHE A 208 9.66 -11.06 -13.86
C PHE A 208 11.06 -10.55 -14.18
N LEU A 209 11.27 -9.67 -15.16
CA LEU A 209 12.62 -9.22 -15.51
C LEU A 209 13.12 -8.09 -14.60
N ARG A 210 14.44 -8.07 -14.39
CA ARG A 210 15.14 -7.07 -13.60
C ARG A 210 15.26 -5.77 -14.39
N VAL A 211 14.72 -4.69 -13.82
CA VAL A 211 15.03 -3.27 -14.05
C VAL A 211 15.32 -2.87 -15.51
N GLY A 212 14.43 -2.05 -16.06
CA GLY A 212 14.55 -1.43 -17.37
C GLY A 212 13.20 -0.87 -17.78
N THR A 213 12.99 -0.74 -19.08
CA THR A 213 11.69 -0.37 -19.62
C THR A 213 10.71 -1.52 -19.46
N PHE A 214 9.58 -1.30 -18.79
CA PHE A 214 8.51 -2.29 -18.72
C PHE A 214 7.80 -2.39 -20.09
N PRO A 215 7.64 -3.60 -20.65
CA PRO A 215 7.03 -3.73 -21.96
C PRO A 215 5.53 -3.38 -21.91
N VAL A 216 5.06 -2.61 -22.90
CA VAL A 216 3.64 -2.33 -23.09
C VAL A 216 3.08 -3.34 -24.09
N LEU A 217 2.07 -4.10 -23.67
CA LEU A 217 1.34 -4.98 -24.57
C LEU A 217 0.11 -4.26 -25.13
N ALA A 218 0.19 -3.90 -26.42
CA ALA A 218 -0.96 -3.37 -27.15
C ALA A 218 -1.74 -4.53 -27.79
N VAL A 219 -2.96 -4.79 -27.33
CA VAL A 219 -3.82 -5.84 -27.87
C VAL A 219 -4.83 -5.23 -28.84
N GLY A 220 -4.57 -5.41 -30.15
CA GLY A 220 -5.43 -4.98 -31.24
C GLY A 220 -6.38 -6.09 -31.71
N GLY A 221 -7.49 -5.71 -32.33
CA GLY A 221 -8.42 -6.66 -32.94
C GLY A 221 -9.82 -6.09 -33.12
N GLU A 222 -10.57 -6.67 -34.06
CA GLU A 222 -11.94 -6.28 -34.39
C GLU A 222 -12.88 -6.36 -33.17
N GLN A 223 -14.02 -5.69 -33.24
CA GLN A 223 -15.05 -5.85 -32.21
C GLN A 223 -15.51 -7.31 -32.16
N GLY A 224 -15.60 -7.88 -30.95
CA GLY A 224 -15.96 -9.29 -30.76
C GLY A 224 -14.79 -10.28 -30.78
N SER A 225 -13.56 -9.85 -31.09
CA SER A 225 -12.35 -10.71 -31.11
C SER A 225 -11.87 -11.22 -29.74
N GLY A 226 -12.56 -10.90 -28.63
CA GLY A 226 -12.15 -11.35 -27.30
C GLY A 226 -10.96 -10.60 -26.67
N LYS A 227 -10.44 -9.51 -27.27
CA LYS A 227 -9.32 -8.72 -26.74
C LYS A 227 -9.41 -8.38 -25.25
N SER A 228 -10.54 -7.85 -24.80
CA SER A 228 -10.76 -7.48 -23.39
C SER A 228 -10.80 -8.71 -22.47
N VAL A 229 -11.25 -9.86 -22.97
CA VAL A 229 -11.24 -11.13 -22.22
C VAL A 229 -9.81 -11.63 -22.09
N SER A 230 -9.06 -11.70 -23.18
CA SER A 230 -7.64 -12.10 -23.18
C SER A 230 -6.80 -11.19 -22.26
N SER A 231 -6.97 -9.86 -22.36
CA SER A 231 -6.26 -8.92 -21.49
C SER A 231 -6.62 -9.09 -20.01
N ARG A 232 -7.89 -9.37 -19.69
CA ARG A 232 -8.30 -9.68 -18.30
C ARG A 232 -7.67 -10.95 -17.77
N LEU A 233 -7.57 -11.99 -18.61
CA LEU A 233 -6.91 -13.24 -18.23
C LEU A 233 -5.42 -13.02 -17.93
N LEU A 234 -4.73 -12.20 -18.73
CA LEU A 234 -3.33 -11.85 -18.47
C LEU A 234 -3.16 -11.08 -17.15
N LEU A 235 -4.05 -10.12 -16.85
CA LEU A 235 -4.04 -9.42 -15.57
C LEU A 235 -4.26 -10.38 -14.40
N GLN A 236 -5.23 -11.30 -14.51
CA GLN A 236 -5.49 -12.31 -13.48
C GLN A 236 -4.34 -13.32 -13.33
N LEU A 237 -3.56 -13.56 -14.39
CA LEU A 237 -2.42 -14.46 -14.32
C LEU A 237 -1.22 -13.84 -13.57
N LEU A 238 -0.99 -12.54 -13.72
CA LEU A 238 0.20 -11.86 -13.19
C LEU A 238 -0.07 -11.06 -11.92
N ASP A 239 -1.13 -10.26 -11.91
CA ASP A 239 -1.45 -9.33 -10.84
C ASP A 239 -2.97 -9.22 -10.61
N PRO A 240 -3.61 -10.31 -10.12
CA PRO A 240 -5.00 -10.28 -9.70
C PRO A 240 -5.33 -9.03 -8.90
N ASN A 241 -6.28 -8.25 -9.40
CA ASN A 241 -6.79 -7.08 -8.69
C ASN A 241 -8.28 -6.87 -8.94
N THR A 242 -8.98 -6.21 -8.02
CA THR A 242 -10.41 -5.85 -8.18
C THR A 242 -10.63 -4.74 -9.20
N ALA A 243 -9.55 -4.06 -9.58
CA ALA A 243 -9.52 -2.94 -10.50
C ALA A 243 -9.84 -3.34 -11.94
N GLY A 244 -9.34 -4.49 -12.38
CA GLY A 244 -9.49 -5.02 -13.73
C GLY A 244 -9.03 -4.05 -14.82
N LEU A 245 -9.70 -4.14 -15.97
CA LEU A 245 -9.52 -3.20 -17.09
C LEU A 245 -10.23 -1.88 -16.79
N ARG A 246 -9.55 -0.77 -17.08
CA ARG A 246 -10.04 0.59 -16.81
C ARG A 246 -9.93 1.48 -18.04
N ASN A 247 -10.64 2.61 -18.02
CA ASN A 247 -10.36 3.69 -18.96
C ASN A 247 -9.02 4.36 -18.62
N LEU A 248 -8.33 4.86 -19.64
CA LEU A 248 -7.10 5.62 -19.47
C LEU A 248 -7.35 6.90 -18.67
N CYS A 249 -6.46 7.22 -17.74
CA CYS A 249 -6.51 8.48 -17.02
C CYS A 249 -5.69 9.55 -17.74
N LYS A 250 -6.08 10.81 -17.54
CA LYS A 250 -5.43 11.97 -18.17
C LYS A 250 -4.69 12.84 -17.18
N ASP A 251 -5.01 12.75 -15.90
CA ASP A 251 -4.39 13.52 -14.84
C ASP A 251 -3.30 12.71 -14.15
N TYR A 252 -2.24 13.43 -13.79
CA TYR A 252 -1.06 12.88 -13.13
C TYR A 252 -1.38 12.25 -11.77
N GLY A 253 -2.27 12.86 -10.98
CA GLY A 253 -2.65 12.35 -9.66
C GLY A 253 -3.25 10.94 -9.73
N THR A 254 -4.14 10.71 -10.70
CA THR A 254 -4.75 9.40 -10.93
C THR A 254 -3.76 8.38 -11.44
N TRP A 255 -2.81 8.77 -12.30
CA TRP A 255 -1.70 7.89 -12.71
C TRP A 255 -0.90 7.42 -11.50
N MET A 256 -0.47 8.35 -10.65
CA MET A 256 0.30 8.03 -9.44
C MET A 256 -0.48 7.14 -8.47
N ALA A 257 -1.78 7.39 -8.30
CA ALA A 257 -2.63 6.52 -7.48
C ALA A 257 -2.72 5.11 -8.05
N ARG A 258 -2.85 4.96 -9.38
CA ARG A 258 -2.95 3.66 -10.04
C ARG A 258 -1.64 2.88 -9.97
N LEU A 259 -0.51 3.52 -10.28
CA LEU A 259 0.83 2.92 -10.24
C LEU A 259 1.23 2.45 -8.84
N ARG A 260 0.79 3.15 -7.79
CA ARG A 260 0.99 2.70 -6.40
C ARG A 260 0.08 1.54 -5.99
N SER A 261 -0.96 1.23 -6.76
CA SER A 261 -2.01 0.28 -6.36
C SER A 261 -1.89 -1.10 -7.01
N ALA A 262 -1.12 -1.24 -8.09
CA ALA A 262 -1.00 -2.47 -8.87
C ALA A 262 0.33 -2.51 -9.63
N GLN A 263 0.88 -3.71 -9.80
CA GLN A 263 2.08 -3.98 -10.59
C GLN A 263 1.76 -3.94 -12.10
N VAL A 264 0.56 -4.39 -12.50
CA VAL A 264 0.11 -4.34 -13.89
C VAL A 264 -1.15 -3.49 -14.01
N LEU A 265 -1.10 -2.50 -14.90
CA LEU A 265 -2.25 -1.68 -15.26
C LEU A 265 -2.80 -2.12 -16.61
N GLY A 266 -4.11 -2.38 -16.67
CA GLY A 266 -4.80 -2.71 -17.90
C GLY A 266 -5.79 -1.63 -18.31
N PHE A 267 -5.77 -1.29 -19.59
CA PHE A 267 -6.65 -0.29 -20.19
C PHE A 267 -7.49 -0.91 -21.32
N ASP A 268 -8.75 -0.50 -21.41
CA ASP A 268 -9.68 -0.98 -22.45
C ASP A 268 -10.40 0.20 -23.11
N ASN A 269 -11.05 -0.07 -24.25
CA ASN A 269 -11.77 0.90 -25.07
C ASN A 269 -10.89 2.06 -25.59
N LEU A 270 -9.61 1.80 -25.83
CA LEU A 270 -8.71 2.74 -26.49
C LEU A 270 -8.99 2.74 -27.99
N ARG A 271 -9.47 3.87 -28.53
CA ARG A 271 -9.63 4.08 -29.98
C ARG A 271 -8.34 4.50 -30.67
N GLY A 272 -7.36 4.96 -29.89
CA GLY A 272 -6.06 5.44 -30.32
C GLY A 272 -5.31 6.03 -29.13
N LEU A 273 -4.01 6.24 -29.31
CA LEU A 273 -3.16 6.98 -28.37
C LEU A 273 -2.75 8.28 -29.06
N ASP A 274 -3.14 9.42 -28.50
CA ASP A 274 -2.59 10.69 -28.95
C ASP A 274 -1.10 10.80 -28.55
N PRO A 275 -0.31 11.65 -29.23
CA PRO A 275 1.12 11.76 -28.96
C PRO A 275 1.47 12.08 -27.51
N ALA A 276 0.70 12.96 -26.85
CA ALA A 276 0.97 13.35 -25.46
C ALA A 276 0.77 12.16 -24.49
N THR A 277 -0.28 11.38 -24.72
CA THR A 277 -0.56 10.16 -23.96
C THR A 277 0.50 9.09 -24.22
N SER A 278 0.97 8.96 -25.46
CA SER A 278 2.07 8.06 -25.81
C SER A 278 3.37 8.45 -25.08
N ASP A 279 3.72 9.74 -25.07
CA ASP A 279 4.91 10.25 -24.38
C ASP A 279 4.83 10.08 -22.85
N GLU A 280 3.63 10.23 -22.28
CA GLU A 280 3.39 9.97 -20.85
C GLU A 280 3.59 8.49 -20.52
N LEU A 281 3.00 7.58 -21.30
CA LEU A 281 3.19 6.13 -21.12
C LEU A 281 4.67 5.75 -21.24
N CYS A 282 5.38 6.28 -22.23
CA CYS A 282 6.82 6.09 -22.40
C CYS A 282 7.64 6.50 -21.16
N ARG A 283 7.32 7.66 -20.56
CA ARG A 283 7.96 8.12 -19.32
C ARG A 283 7.68 7.20 -18.13
N ILE A 284 6.44 6.73 -18.00
CA ILE A 284 6.05 5.72 -16.98
C ILE A 284 6.85 4.44 -17.13
N VAL A 285 6.88 3.86 -18.33
CA VAL A 285 7.46 2.53 -18.50
C VAL A 285 8.98 2.52 -18.45
N SER A 286 9.62 3.62 -18.85
CA SER A 286 11.08 3.76 -18.79
C SER A 286 11.61 4.07 -17.39
N GLY A 287 10.73 4.36 -16.42
CA GLY A 287 11.12 4.71 -15.07
C GLY A 287 11.88 6.04 -14.99
N VAL A 288 11.83 6.88 -16.04
CA VAL A 288 12.32 8.26 -15.98
C VAL A 288 11.47 8.96 -14.92
N GLY A 289 12.09 9.17 -13.75
CA GLY A 289 11.44 9.60 -12.53
C GLY A 289 10.42 10.69 -12.80
N PHE A 290 9.18 10.42 -12.41
CA PHE A 290 8.16 11.45 -12.24
C PHE A 290 8.54 12.33 -11.05
N SER A 291 9.58 13.13 -11.23
CA SER A 291 9.82 14.31 -10.41
C SER A 291 8.72 15.29 -10.75
N ALA A 292 7.58 15.17 -10.06
CA ALA A 292 6.68 16.30 -9.93
C ALA A 292 7.51 17.50 -9.45
N ARG A 293 7.37 18.61 -10.16
CA ARG A 293 7.75 19.92 -9.64
C ARG A 293 6.98 20.21 -8.35
#